data_AF-A0A5C7DU71-F1
#
_entry.id   AF-A0A5C7DU71-F1
#
_cell.length_a   1.000
_cell.length_b   1.000
_cell.length_c   1.000
_cell.angle_alpha   90.00
_cell.angle_beta   90.00
_cell.angle_gamma   90.00
#
_symmetry.space_group_name_H-M   'P 1'
#
loop_
_entity.id
_entity.type
_entity.pdbx_description
1 polymer ?
#
loop_
_entity_poly.entity_id
_entity_poly.type
_entity_poly.pdbx_seq_one_letter_code
_entity_poly.pdbx_strand_id
1 'polypeptide(L)'
;MQEISLDEQKKSLVKLLECFDDFCKKYNIVYSLGGGTLIGAARHKGFIPWDDDIDIYMYYDEYEKFVRYWKNTENIYLENLYDKNCKYFYFLAKIYNKDYLIEDRDYKRCPLFLDIFIYDFVPNDIDLIRKTAKK
;
A
#
# COMPACT_ATOMS: atom_id res chain seq x y z
N MET A 1 8.15 -16.13 11.59
CA MET A 1 7.38 -16.06 10.34
C MET A 1 6.48 -17.29 10.27
N GLN A 2 5.17 -17.06 10.21
CA GLN A 2 4.14 -18.09 10.14
C GLN A 2 3.43 -18.02 8.78
N GLU A 3 3.22 -19.17 8.14
CA GLU A 3 2.32 -19.28 6.97
C GLU A 3 0.87 -19.22 7.46
N ILE A 4 0.03 -18.48 6.74
CA ILE A 4 -1.33 -18.16 7.17
C ILE A 4 -2.35 -18.44 6.07
N SER A 5 -3.58 -18.78 6.47
CA SER A 5 -4.72 -18.87 5.56
C SER A 5 -5.13 -17.51 5.01
N LEU A 6 -5.91 -17.47 3.92
CA LEU A 6 -6.41 -16.21 3.34
C LEU A 6 -7.21 -15.36 4.34
N ASP A 7 -8.01 -15.99 5.20
CA ASP A 7 -8.79 -15.27 6.22
C ASP A 7 -7.90 -14.69 7.33
N GLU A 8 -6.83 -15.39 7.70
CA GLU A 8 -5.81 -14.87 8.61
C GLU A 8 -5.01 -13.74 7.96
N GLN A 9 -4.67 -13.86 6.68
CA GLN A 9 -4.02 -12.81 5.89
C GLN A 9 -4.84 -11.54 5.87
N LYS A 10 -6.14 -11.62 5.53
CA LYS A 10 -7.05 -10.47 5.56
C LYS A 10 -7.10 -9.81 6.94
N LYS A 11 -7.21 -10.59 8.02
CA LYS A 11 -7.21 -10.05 9.39
C LYS A 11 -5.90 -9.34 9.73
N SER A 12 -4.76 -9.91 9.34
CA SER A 12 -3.45 -9.30 9.56
C SER A 12 -3.25 -8.04 8.71
N LEU A 13 -3.79 -8.00 7.48
CA LEU A 13 -3.80 -6.80 6.64
C LEU A 13 -4.62 -5.68 7.24
N VAL A 14 -5.82 -5.97 7.78
CA VAL A 14 -6.64 -4.96 8.48
C VAL A 14 -5.88 -4.40 9.67
N LYS A 15 -5.21 -5.22 10.48
CA LYS A 15 -4.40 -4.74 11.61
C LYS A 15 -3.24 -3.85 11.16
N LEU A 16 -2.59 -4.20 10.05
CA LEU A 16 -1.53 -3.38 9.48
C LEU A 16 -2.07 -2.04 8.96
N LEU A 17 -3.26 -2.06 8.34
CA LEU A 17 -3.98 -0.86 7.90
C LEU A 17 -4.41 0.02 9.07
N GLU A 18 -4.88 -0.55 10.18
CA GLU A 18 -5.21 0.19 11.41
C GLU A 18 -3.97 0.88 11.99
N CYS A 19 -2.83 0.19 12.03
CA CYS A 19 -1.56 0.77 12.45
C CYS A 19 -1.12 1.94 11.56
N PHE A 20 -1.28 1.78 10.23
CA PHE A 20 -1.01 2.83 9.26
C PHE A 20 -1.97 4.03 9.43
N ASP A 21 -3.27 3.78 9.58
CA ASP A 21 -4.30 4.82 9.77
C ASP A 21 -4.06 5.62 11.04
N ASP A 22 -3.78 4.95 12.17
CA ASP A 22 -3.45 5.61 13.44
C ASP A 22 -2.21 6.51 13.31
N PHE A 23 -1.21 6.06 12.55
CA PHE A 23 -0.04 6.86 12.23
C PHE A 23 -0.42 8.09 11.38
N CYS A 24 -1.17 7.90 10.31
CA CYS A 24 -1.59 8.99 9.43
C CYS A 24 -2.42 10.04 10.18
N LYS A 25 -3.37 9.62 11.02
CA LYS A 25 -4.15 10.50 11.89
C LYS A 25 -3.27 11.30 12.85
N LYS A 26 -2.29 10.65 13.48
CA LYS A 26 -1.36 11.30 14.42
C LYS A 26 -0.57 12.44 13.78
N TYR A 27 -0.16 12.29 12.52
CA TYR A 27 0.65 13.29 11.80
C TYR A 27 -0.14 14.13 10.80
N ASN A 28 -1.48 14.03 10.81
CA ASN A 28 -2.39 14.73 9.90
C ASN A 28 -2.00 14.51 8.42
N ILE A 29 -1.76 13.25 8.07
CA ILE A 29 -1.45 12.79 6.72
C ILE A 29 -2.73 12.26 6.08
N VAL A 30 -3.05 12.75 4.89
CA VAL A 30 -4.25 12.36 4.16
C VAL A 30 -3.92 11.23 3.19
N TYR A 31 -4.78 10.21 3.18
CA TYR A 31 -4.74 9.11 2.22
C TYR A 31 -6.16 8.67 1.88
N SER A 32 -6.29 7.83 0.85
CA SER A 32 -7.54 7.14 0.53
C SER A 32 -7.29 5.66 0.31
N LEU A 33 -8.30 4.83 0.54
CA LEU A 33 -8.31 3.48 -0.02
C LEU A 33 -8.49 3.56 -1.54
N GLY A 34 -7.87 2.66 -2.28
CA GLY A 34 -8.02 2.56 -3.73
C GLY A 34 -8.43 1.18 -4.20
N GLY A 35 -8.50 1.01 -5.53
CA GLY A 35 -8.63 -0.30 -6.16
C GLY A 35 -9.75 -1.20 -5.61
N GLY A 36 -9.42 -2.49 -5.46
CA GLY A 36 -10.30 -3.51 -4.90
C GLY A 36 -10.67 -3.23 -3.44
N THR A 37 -9.73 -2.67 -2.68
CA THR A 37 -9.90 -2.33 -1.26
C THR A 37 -11.04 -1.33 -1.04
N LEU A 38 -11.09 -0.23 -1.80
CA LEU A 38 -12.16 0.77 -1.70
C LEU A 38 -13.52 0.17 -2.09
N ILE A 39 -13.55 -0.60 -3.18
CA ILE A 39 -14.78 -1.27 -3.65
C ILE A 39 -15.29 -2.26 -2.61
N GLY A 40 -14.39 -3.05 -2.01
CA GLY A 40 -14.68 -3.96 -0.91
C GLY A 40 -15.31 -3.23 0.27
N ALA A 41 -14.64 -2.19 0.77
CA ALA A 41 -15.11 -1.41 1.91
C ALA A 41 -16.52 -0.85 1.68
N ALA A 42 -16.76 -0.27 0.50
CA ALA A 42 -18.07 0.30 0.16
C ALA A 42 -19.17 -0.76 -0.01
N ARG A 43 -18.90 -1.82 -0.78
CA ARG A 43 -19.88 -2.82 -1.24
C ARG A 43 -20.07 -3.99 -0.28
N HIS A 44 -18.97 -4.58 0.19
CA HIS A 44 -18.96 -5.80 1.02
C HIS A 44 -18.78 -5.52 2.51
N LYS A 45 -18.54 -4.25 2.89
CA LYS A 45 -18.25 -3.84 4.28
C LYS A 45 -16.98 -4.51 4.83
N GLY A 46 -16.01 -4.75 3.95
CA GLY A 46 -14.77 -5.46 4.23
C GLY A 46 -14.08 -5.83 2.93
N PHE A 47 -13.28 -6.90 2.93
CA PHE A 47 -12.66 -7.38 1.70
C PHE A 47 -13.70 -7.87 0.67
N ILE A 48 -13.35 -7.77 -0.60
CA ILE A 48 -13.99 -8.62 -1.62
C ILE A 48 -13.60 -10.08 -1.30
N PRO A 49 -14.50 -11.07 -1.40
CA PRO A 49 -14.23 -12.42 -0.86
C PRO A 49 -12.97 -13.11 -1.38
N TRP A 50 -12.56 -12.85 -2.62
CA TRP A 50 -11.39 -13.45 -3.26
C TRP A 50 -10.14 -12.55 -3.27
N ASP A 51 -10.21 -11.38 -2.65
CA ASP A 51 -9.14 -10.37 -2.62
C ASP A 51 -8.15 -10.66 -1.50
N ASP A 52 -6.88 -10.36 -1.72
CA ASP A 52 -5.77 -10.78 -0.86
C ASP A 52 -4.78 -9.64 -0.52
N ASP A 53 -4.99 -8.44 -1.06
CA ASP A 53 -4.14 -7.26 -0.88
C ASP A 53 -4.94 -6.03 -0.36
N ILE A 54 -4.20 -5.01 0.07
CA ILE A 54 -4.75 -3.70 0.43
C ILE A 54 -3.98 -2.63 -0.33
N ASP A 55 -4.74 -1.79 -1.04
CA ASP A 55 -4.24 -0.66 -1.82
C ASP A 55 -4.57 0.67 -1.13
N ILE A 56 -3.53 1.43 -0.80
CA ILE A 56 -3.60 2.79 -0.28
C ILE A 56 -3.09 3.76 -1.32
N TYR A 57 -3.78 4.89 -1.45
CA TYR A 57 -3.53 5.92 -2.44
C TYR A 57 -3.17 7.22 -1.70
N MET A 58 -2.05 7.85 -2.09
CA MET A 58 -1.55 9.08 -1.49
C MET A 58 -1.14 10.08 -2.57
N TYR A 59 -1.35 11.37 -2.32
CA TYR A 59 -0.66 12.40 -3.09
C TYR A 59 0.82 12.44 -2.71
N TYR A 60 1.68 12.87 -3.63
CA TYR A 60 3.13 12.89 -3.43
C TYR A 60 3.54 13.70 -2.19
N ASP A 61 2.94 14.86 -1.97
CA ASP A 61 3.20 15.73 -0.82
C ASP A 61 2.78 15.09 0.52
N GLU A 62 1.67 14.36 0.53
CA GLU A 62 1.26 13.54 1.70
C GLU A 62 2.22 12.36 1.93
N TYR A 63 2.68 11.72 0.86
CA TYR A 63 3.67 10.66 0.93
C TYR A 63 5.02 11.15 1.47
N GLU A 64 5.48 12.34 1.06
CA GLU A 64 6.70 12.94 1.60
C GLU A 64 6.59 13.20 3.10
N LYS A 65 5.43 13.70 3.57
CA LYS A 65 5.17 13.84 5.01
C LYS A 65 5.25 12.48 5.71
N PHE A 66 4.62 11.46 5.13
CA PHE A 66 4.65 10.10 5.66
C PHE A 66 6.08 9.56 5.81
N VAL A 67 6.88 9.59 4.74
CA VAL A 67 8.28 9.13 4.77
C VAL A 67 9.11 9.89 5.80
N ARG A 68 8.89 11.21 5.94
CA ARG A 68 9.62 12.05 6.89
C ARG A 68 9.40 11.62 8.35
N TYR A 69 8.16 11.27 8.70
CA TYR A 69 7.80 10.94 10.08
C TYR A 69 7.87 9.43 10.39
N TRP A 70 7.77 8.58 9.37
CA TRP A 70 7.73 7.13 9.57
C TRP A 70 9.02 6.62 10.20
N LYS A 71 8.87 5.68 11.13
CA LYS A 71 9.97 4.97 11.79
C LYS A 71 9.69 3.49 11.76
N ASN A 72 10.61 2.75 11.16
CA ASN A 72 10.54 1.29 11.15
C ASN A 72 10.61 0.75 12.57
N THR A 73 9.86 -0.31 12.83
CA THR A 73 9.99 -1.13 14.03
C THR A 73 10.78 -2.40 13.67
N GLU A 74 10.92 -3.30 14.64
CA GLU A 74 11.56 -4.60 14.40
C GLU A 74 10.83 -5.40 13.31
N ASN A 75 9.49 -5.38 13.38
CA ASN A 75 8.63 -6.23 12.55
C ASN A 75 7.99 -5.48 11.38
N ILE A 76 7.74 -4.17 11.51
CA ILE A 76 7.09 -3.36 10.48
C ILE A 76 8.08 -2.38 9.87
N TYR A 77 8.24 -2.41 8.54
CA TYR A 77 9.16 -1.52 7.84
C TYR A 77 8.59 -1.02 6.52
N LEU A 78 9.01 0.19 6.14
CA LEU A 78 8.69 0.82 4.87
C LEU A 78 9.81 0.57 3.87
N GLU A 79 9.45 0.11 2.68
CA GLU A 79 10.25 0.22 1.46
C GLU A 79 9.73 1.43 0.68
N ASN A 80 10.51 2.51 0.65
CA ASN A 80 10.09 3.81 0.13
C ASN A 80 10.63 4.08 -1.30
N LEU A 81 10.10 5.11 -1.95
CA LEU A 81 10.49 5.50 -3.32
C LEU A 81 11.96 5.90 -3.46
N TYR A 82 12.62 6.31 -2.38
CA TYR A 82 13.99 6.80 -2.39
C TYR A 82 15.01 5.70 -2.07
N ASP A 83 14.55 4.47 -1.76
CA ASP A 83 15.43 3.36 -1.50
C ASP A 83 16.17 2.97 -2.78
N LYS A 84 17.51 2.90 -2.72
CA LYS A 84 18.39 2.61 -3.88
C LYS A 84 18.09 1.28 -4.57
N ASN A 85 17.43 0.37 -3.85
CA ASN A 85 17.04 -0.95 -4.32
C ASN A 85 15.54 -1.07 -4.57
N CYS A 86 14.78 0.04 -4.52
CA CYS A 86 13.35 0.03 -4.80
C CYS A 86 13.13 -0.51 -6.22
N LYS A 87 12.58 -1.72 -6.30
CA LYS A 87 12.45 -2.47 -7.56
C LYS A 87 11.18 -2.10 -8.33
N TYR A 88 10.34 -1.24 -7.75
CA TYR A 88 9.03 -0.94 -8.29
C TYR A 88 9.12 0.18 -9.32
N PHE A 89 8.94 -0.19 -10.58
CA PHE A 89 8.52 0.73 -11.63
C PHE A 89 7.14 1.28 -11.22
N TYR A 90 6.88 2.58 -11.36
CA TYR A 90 5.58 3.27 -11.11
C TYR A 90 5.22 3.69 -9.67
N PHE A 91 5.98 4.61 -9.06
CA PHE A 91 5.52 5.38 -7.88
C PHE A 91 4.81 4.53 -6.80
N LEU A 92 5.40 3.38 -6.49
CA LEU A 92 4.86 2.41 -5.55
C LEU A 92 5.82 2.26 -4.36
N ALA A 93 5.28 2.40 -3.16
CA ALA A 93 5.95 2.07 -1.92
C ALA A 93 5.18 0.96 -1.21
N LYS A 94 5.85 0.23 -0.31
CA LYS A 94 5.23 -0.88 0.43
C LYS A 94 5.56 -0.79 1.91
N ILE A 95 4.56 -1.02 2.75
CA ILE A 95 4.78 -1.28 4.18
C ILE A 95 4.69 -2.77 4.39
N TYR A 96 5.74 -3.36 4.93
CA TYR A 96 5.81 -4.79 5.22
C TYR A 96 5.65 -5.06 6.71
N ASN A 97 5.05 -6.20 7.04
CA ASN A 97 5.06 -6.82 8.36
C ASN A 97 5.71 -8.21 8.27
N LYS A 98 6.85 -8.38 8.97
CA LYS A 98 7.66 -9.60 9.01
C LYS A 98 7.09 -10.72 9.88
N ASP A 99 6.04 -10.46 10.66
CA ASP A 99 5.44 -11.49 11.51
C ASP A 99 4.82 -12.62 10.68
N TYR A 100 4.35 -12.28 9.48
CA TYR A 100 3.59 -13.14 8.58
C TYR A 100 4.32 -13.35 7.25
N LEU A 101 4.21 -14.57 6.71
CA LEU A 101 4.71 -14.90 5.37
C LEU A 101 3.52 -15.25 4.49
N ILE A 102 3.41 -14.58 3.35
CA ILE A 102 2.37 -14.82 2.34
C ILE A 102 3.02 -15.25 1.02
N GLU A 103 2.21 -15.84 0.16
CA GLU A 103 2.55 -16.14 -1.22
C GLU A 103 1.92 -15.07 -2.12
N ASP A 104 2.74 -14.40 -2.94
CA ASP A 104 2.25 -13.39 -3.88
C ASP A 104 1.66 -14.04 -5.15
N ARG A 105 1.15 -13.21 -6.07
CA ARG A 105 0.59 -13.65 -7.36
C ARG A 105 1.57 -14.43 -8.26
N ASP A 106 2.88 -14.32 -8.01
CA ASP A 106 3.94 -15.04 -8.73
C ASP A 106 4.38 -16.33 -8.01
N TYR A 107 3.65 -16.77 -6.99
CA TYR A 107 4.01 -17.89 -6.12
C TYR A 107 5.32 -17.65 -5.34
N LYS A 108 5.70 -16.38 -5.11
CA LYS A 108 6.89 -16.01 -4.34
C LYS A 108 6.51 -15.71 -2.90
N ARG A 109 7.30 -16.25 -1.99
CA ARG A 109 7.15 -16.01 -0.55
C ARG A 109 7.71 -14.63 -0.19
N CYS A 110 6.88 -13.81 0.44
CA CYS A 110 7.26 -12.49 0.92
C CYS A 110 6.57 -12.15 2.25
N PRO A 111 7.10 -11.20 3.03
CA PRO A 111 6.39 -10.69 4.20
C PRO A 111 5.05 -10.08 3.78
N LEU A 112 4.05 -10.11 4.66
CA LEU A 112 2.77 -9.44 4.43
C LEU A 112 3.00 -7.95 4.14
N PHE A 113 2.30 -7.37 3.17
CA PHE A 113 2.48 -5.96 2.83
C PHE A 113 1.17 -5.22 2.52
N LEU A 114 1.21 -3.89 2.66
CA LEU A 114 0.25 -2.96 2.06
C LEU A 114 0.93 -2.23 0.90
N ASP A 115 0.17 -2.02 -0.17
CA ASP A 115 0.61 -1.22 -1.31
C ASP A 115 0.25 0.26 -1.12
N ILE A 116 1.22 1.14 -1.39
CA ILE A 116 1.04 2.60 -1.37
C ILE A 116 1.31 3.13 -2.77
N PHE A 117 0.23 3.40 -3.49
CA PHE A 117 0.23 4.07 -4.79
C PHE A 117 0.33 5.57 -4.59
N ILE A 118 1.34 6.16 -5.22
CA ILE A 118 1.66 7.57 -5.05
C ILE A 118 1.31 8.30 -6.34
N TYR A 119 0.38 9.25 -6.23
CA TYR A 119 -0.03 10.11 -7.32
C TYR A 119 0.76 11.40 -7.24
N ASP A 120 1.48 11.68 -8.32
CA ASP A 120 2.01 13.00 -8.59
C ASP A 120 1.27 13.60 -9.79
N PHE A 121 1.06 14.91 -9.73
CA PHE A 121 0.26 15.73 -10.65
C PHE A 121 -0.05 15.08 -12.00
N VAL A 122 -1.33 14.72 -12.22
CA VAL A 122 -1.83 14.38 -13.55
C VAL A 122 -2.14 15.70 -14.26
N PRO A 123 -1.48 16.02 -15.39
CA PRO A 123 -1.77 17.23 -16.14
C PRO A 123 -3.24 17.27 -16.56
N ASN A 124 -3.88 18.44 -16.54
CA ASN A 124 -5.25 18.57 -17.06
C ASN A 124 -5.32 18.43 -18.60
N ASP A 125 -4.17 18.46 -19.28
CA ASP A 125 -4.07 18.28 -20.72
C ASP A 125 -4.16 16.77 -21.07
N ILE A 126 -5.31 16.38 -21.61
CA ILE A 126 -5.58 14.99 -21.99
C ILE A 126 -4.66 14.48 -23.10
N ASP A 127 -4.16 15.35 -23.97
CA ASP A 127 -3.26 14.94 -25.05
C ASP A 127 -1.85 14.71 -24.51
N LEU A 128 -1.44 15.49 -23.50
CA LEU A 128 -0.21 15.21 -22.75
C LEU A 128 -0.31 13.86 -22.02
N ILE A 129 -1.43 13.59 -21.33
CA ILE A 129 -1.66 12.29 -20.66
C ILE A 129 -1.61 11.14 -21.68
N ARG A 130 -2.30 11.25 -22.82
CA ARG A 130 -2.32 10.19 -23.86
C ARG A 130 -0.94 9.94 -24.44
N LYS A 131 -0.12 10.97 -24.58
CA LYS A 131 1.25 10.85 -25.07
C LYS A 131 2.16 10.13 -24.07
N THR A 132 1.98 10.39 -22.77
CA THR A 132 2.78 9.75 -21.70
C THR A 132 2.29 8.34 -21.36
N ALA A 133 0.99 8.05 -21.52
CA ALA A 133 0.40 6.73 -21.26
C ALA A 133 0.67 5.70 -22.36
N LYS A 134 1.11 6.12 -23.55
CA LYS A 134 1.56 5.22 -24.62
C LYS A 134 3.01 4.77 -24.35
N LYS A 135 3.16 3.67 -23.62
CA LYS A 135 4.34 2.79 -23.69
C LYS A 135 3.88 1.35 -23.79
#